data_AF-A0A929WF24-F1
#
_entry.id   AF-A0A929WF24-F1
#
_cell.length_a   1.000
_cell.length_b   1.000
_cell.length_c   1.000
_cell.angle_alpha   90.00
_cell.angle_beta   90.00
_cell.angle_gamma   90.00
#
_symmetry.space_group_name_H-M   'P 1'
#
loop_
_entity.id
_entity.type
_entity.pdbx_description
1 polymer ?
#
loop_
_entity_poly.entity_id
_entity_poly.type
_entity_poly.pdbx_seq_one_letter_code
_entity_poly.pdbx_strand_id
1 'polypeptide(L)'
;MPLLRSFLLLASLTTLPAVADGQAFYHITSQQCAVVDSLPVFTQELRPEQIADTYRIELLFPEYRALTSAERSLVPILRRQLGAPTTPLIRQTRFTDRGKPVLAVSFCPFVWHKGQWKYVTSCQLRAVPLHT
;
A
#
# COMPACT_ATOMS: atom_id res chain seq x y z
N MET A 1 26.03 -36.37 47.89
CA MET A 1 26.16 -34.99 48.41
C MET A 1 27.52 -34.45 47.97
N PRO A 2 27.70 -33.17 47.58
CA PRO A 2 26.72 -32.23 47.03
C PRO A 2 27.25 -31.37 45.84
N LEU A 3 26.30 -30.84 45.07
CA LEU A 3 26.21 -29.44 44.59
C LEU A 3 27.39 -28.81 43.82
N LEU A 4 27.20 -28.57 42.52
CA LEU A 4 27.11 -27.22 41.93
C LEU A 4 26.65 -27.35 40.46
N ARG A 5 25.34 -27.35 40.18
CA ARG A 5 24.52 -26.16 39.89
C ARG A 5 25.20 -25.13 38.99
N SER A 6 25.05 -25.31 37.68
CA SER A 6 24.73 -24.23 36.73
C SER A 6 24.56 -24.82 35.34
N PHE A 7 23.37 -25.37 35.06
CA PHE A 7 22.95 -25.58 33.68
C PHE A 7 22.41 -24.24 33.20
N LEU A 8 23.20 -23.56 32.37
CA LEU A 8 22.87 -22.27 31.76
C LEU A 8 21.54 -22.39 31.01
N LEU A 9 20.51 -21.82 31.62
CA LEU A 9 19.19 -21.63 31.04
C LEU A 9 19.27 -20.46 30.05
N LEU A 10 19.93 -20.67 28.90
CA LEU A 10 19.79 -19.78 27.75
C LEU A 10 18.53 -20.20 26.98
N ALA A 11 17.38 -19.95 27.59
CA ALA A 11 16.15 -19.80 26.83
C ALA A 11 16.28 -18.48 26.05
N SER A 12 16.89 -18.57 24.87
CA SER A 12 16.89 -17.48 23.89
C SER A 12 15.43 -17.14 23.62
N LEU A 13 14.94 -16.07 24.26
CA LEU A 13 13.70 -15.40 23.88
C LEU A 13 13.94 -14.91 22.45
N THR A 14 13.68 -15.75 21.46
CA THR A 14 13.40 -15.28 20.11
C THR A 14 12.09 -14.54 20.23
N THR A 15 12.16 -13.26 20.54
CA THR A 15 11.08 -12.33 20.28
C THR A 15 10.81 -12.47 18.79
N LEU A 16 9.80 -13.26 18.42
CA LEU A 16 9.19 -13.06 17.11
C LEU A 16 8.87 -11.56 17.08
N PRO A 17 9.24 -10.82 16.02
CA PRO A 17 8.62 -9.54 15.82
C PRO A 17 7.13 -9.87 15.73
N ALA A 18 6.39 -9.54 16.79
CA ALA A 18 4.98 -9.33 16.65
C ALA A 18 4.90 -8.29 15.53
N VAL A 19 4.50 -8.72 14.34
CA VAL A 19 4.07 -7.81 13.31
C VAL A 19 2.90 -7.09 13.95
N ALA A 20 3.20 -5.97 14.60
CA ALA A 20 2.20 -5.02 14.99
C ALA A 20 1.57 -4.63 13.66
N ASP A 21 0.42 -5.21 13.35
CA ASP A 21 -0.40 -4.98 12.15
C ASP A 21 -1.03 -3.57 12.24
N GLY A 22 -0.25 -2.59 12.69
CA GLY A 22 -0.55 -1.19 12.59
C GLY A 22 -0.49 -0.85 11.11
N GLN A 23 -1.61 -0.37 10.57
CA GLN A 23 -1.76 -0.01 9.17
C GLN A 23 -0.50 0.68 8.63
N ALA A 24 0.29 -0.05 7.84
CA ALA A 24 1.57 0.44 7.38
C ALA A 24 1.36 1.67 6.49
N PHE A 25 2.13 2.73 6.74
CA PHE A 25 2.26 3.81 5.77
C PHE A 25 3.13 3.32 4.62
N TYR A 26 2.54 3.33 3.42
CA TYR A 26 3.28 3.07 2.20
C TYR A 26 3.94 4.37 1.78
N HIS A 27 5.26 4.39 1.77
CA HIS A 27 6.01 5.43 1.07
C HIS A 27 6.06 5.05 -0.39
N ILE A 28 5.60 5.93 -1.26
CA ILE A 28 5.49 5.73 -2.70
C ILE A 28 6.56 6.60 -3.35
N THR A 29 7.57 5.95 -3.90
CA THR A 29 8.63 6.55 -4.68
C THR A 29 8.57 6.04 -6.11
N SER A 30 9.22 6.75 -7.03
CA SER A 30 9.30 6.30 -8.43
C SER A 30 9.93 4.92 -8.58
N GLN A 31 10.83 4.52 -7.67
CA GLN A 31 11.49 3.20 -7.69
C GLN A 31 10.55 2.06 -7.30
N GLN A 32 9.46 2.35 -6.59
CA GLN A 32 8.43 1.36 -6.22
C GLN A 32 7.29 1.29 -7.24
N CYS A 33 7.33 2.10 -8.30
CA CYS A 33 6.35 2.07 -9.36
C CYS A 33 6.89 1.31 -10.58
N ALA A 34 6.10 0.38 -11.09
CA ALA A 34 6.30 -0.13 -12.44
C ALA A 34 5.80 0.91 -13.45
N VAL A 35 6.29 0.86 -14.69
CA VAL A 35 5.73 1.66 -15.79
C VAL A 35 4.78 0.77 -16.60
N VAL A 36 3.50 1.11 -16.62
CA VAL A 36 2.45 0.42 -17.37
C VAL A 36 1.74 1.45 -18.24
N ASP A 37 1.69 1.22 -19.54
CA ASP A 37 1.10 2.14 -20.53
C ASP A 37 1.61 3.59 -20.44
N SER A 38 2.91 3.74 -20.18
CA SER A 38 3.60 5.03 -19.94
C SER A 38 3.23 5.75 -18.63
N LEU A 39 2.47 5.11 -17.75
CA LEU A 39 2.18 5.63 -16.41
C LEU A 39 2.93 4.86 -15.33
N PRO A 40 3.43 5.54 -14.30
CA PRO A 40 3.86 4.88 -13.09
C PRO A 40 2.66 4.27 -12.36
N VAL A 41 2.77 3.01 -11.98
CA VAL A 41 1.75 2.26 -11.24
C VAL A 41 2.39 1.69 -9.99
N PHE A 42 1.89 2.13 -8.84
CA PHE A 42 2.20 1.53 -7.54
C PHE A 42 1.31 0.30 -7.35
N THR A 43 1.86 -0.79 -6.84
CA THR A 43 1.12 -2.04 -6.55
C THR A 43 1.50 -2.56 -5.18
N GLN A 44 0.51 -3.01 -4.40
CA GLN A 44 0.71 -3.60 -3.09
C GLN A 44 -0.32 -4.67 -2.79
N GLU A 45 0.10 -5.71 -2.07
CA GLU A 45 -0.80 -6.73 -1.54
C GLU A 45 -1.34 -6.33 -0.16
N LEU A 46 -2.66 -6.44 0.00
CA LEU A 46 -3.34 -6.27 1.28
C LEU A 46 -3.93 -7.60 1.73
N ARG A 47 -3.82 -7.89 3.03
CA ARG A 47 -4.49 -9.01 3.68
C ARG A 47 -5.62 -8.44 4.54
N PRO A 48 -6.89 -8.57 4.12
CA PRO A 48 -8.00 -8.04 4.88
C PRO A 48 -8.12 -8.72 6.25
N GLU A 49 -8.44 -7.94 7.29
CA GLU A 49 -8.65 -8.46 8.65
C GLU A 49 -9.91 -9.34 8.74
N GLN A 50 -10.93 -9.03 7.93
CA GLN A 50 -12.21 -9.74 7.90
C GLN A 50 -12.41 -10.41 6.55
N ILE A 51 -12.94 -11.63 6.56
CA ILE A 51 -13.27 -12.38 5.34
C ILE A 51 -14.62 -11.88 4.80
N ALA A 52 -14.63 -11.50 3.53
CA ALA A 52 -15.82 -11.08 2.80
C ALA A 52 -15.70 -11.46 1.32
N ASP A 53 -16.84 -11.44 0.63
CA ASP A 53 -16.89 -11.67 -0.81
C ASP A 53 -16.41 -10.45 -1.59
N THR A 54 -16.75 -9.25 -1.10
CA THR A 54 -16.39 -7.98 -1.73
C THR A 54 -15.69 -7.05 -0.74
N TYR A 55 -14.69 -6.33 -1.23
CA TYR A 55 -13.96 -5.31 -0.48
C TYR A 55 -13.98 -3.98 -1.23
N ARG A 56 -14.09 -2.88 -0.47
CA ARG A 56 -13.75 -1.54 -0.92
C ARG A 56 -12.34 -1.23 -0.43
N ILE A 57 -11.49 -0.70 -1.31
CA ILE A 57 -10.19 -0.16 -0.89
C ILE A 57 -10.34 1.31 -0.54
N GLU A 58 -9.89 1.66 0.65
CA GLU A 58 -9.77 3.03 1.11
C GLU A 58 -8.32 3.47 1.09
N LEU A 59 -8.11 4.70 0.63
CA LEU A 59 -6.84 5.38 0.71
C LEU A 59 -6.94 6.42 1.83
N LEU A 60 -6.20 6.18 2.91
CA LEU A 60 -6.26 6.97 4.14
C LEU A 60 -5.01 7.82 4.28
N PHE A 61 -5.19 9.02 4.84
CA PHE A 61 -4.12 9.97 5.14
C PHE A 61 -3.13 10.20 3.98
N PRO A 62 -3.60 10.52 2.76
CA PRO A 62 -2.70 10.80 1.66
C PRO A 62 -1.85 12.03 1.94
N GLU A 63 -0.54 11.88 1.78
CA GLU A 63 0.38 13.01 1.66
C GLU A 63 0.66 13.29 0.19
N TYR A 64 0.76 14.58 -0.12
CA TYR A 64 0.93 15.05 -1.49
C TYR A 64 2.13 15.97 -1.60
N ARG A 65 2.93 15.77 -2.65
CA ARG A 65 3.97 16.73 -3.05
C ARG A 65 3.67 17.34 -4.41
N ALA A 66 4.27 18.50 -4.66
CA ALA A 66 4.33 19.08 -5.99
C ALA A 66 5.11 18.16 -6.95
N LEU A 67 4.75 18.20 -8.23
CA LEU A 67 5.49 17.48 -9.26
C LEU A 67 6.90 18.05 -9.42
N THR A 68 7.85 17.15 -9.66
CA THR A 68 9.19 17.51 -10.15
C THR A 68 9.11 18.03 -11.60
N SER A 69 10.22 18.58 -12.10
CA SER A 69 10.31 19.01 -13.52
C SER A 69 10.06 17.87 -14.49
N ALA A 70 10.64 16.69 -14.23
CA ALA A 70 10.46 15.50 -15.06
C ALA A 70 9.00 15.02 -15.02
N GLU A 71 8.36 14.99 -13.85
CA GLU A 71 6.96 14.55 -13.76
C GLU A 71 5.96 15.51 -14.40
N ARG A 72 6.28 16.81 -14.46
CA ARG A 72 5.45 17.79 -15.18
C ARG A 72 5.31 17.43 -16.67
N SER A 73 6.30 16.76 -17.28
CA SER A 73 6.18 16.32 -18.67
C SER A 73 5.14 15.21 -18.88
N LEU A 74 4.72 14.52 -17.81
CA LEU A 74 3.70 13.46 -17.87
C LEU A 74 2.28 14.03 -17.86
N VAL A 75 2.08 15.29 -17.47
CA VAL A 75 0.74 15.91 -17.31
C VAL A 75 -0.17 15.74 -18.53
N PRO A 76 0.28 15.90 -19.79
CA PRO A 76 -0.57 15.66 -20.96
C PRO A 76 -1.08 14.22 -21.04
N ILE A 77 -0.23 13.23 -20.72
CA ILE A 77 -0.57 11.80 -20.71
C ILE A 77 -1.54 11.52 -19.55
N LEU A 78 -1.23 12.03 -18.35
CA LEU A 78 -2.08 11.91 -17.16
C LEU A 78 -3.49 12.44 -17.43
N ARG A 79 -3.62 13.63 -18.04
CA ARG A 79 -4.92 14.19 -18.40
C ARG A 79 -5.68 13.34 -19.40
N ARG A 80 -4.99 12.81 -20.41
CA ARG A 80 -5.61 11.98 -21.46
C ARG A 80 -6.10 10.64 -20.90
N GLN A 81 -5.30 9.97 -20.07
CA GLN A 81 -5.58 8.62 -19.61
C GLN A 81 -6.39 8.57 -18.31
N LEU A 82 -6.20 9.53 -17.41
CA LEU A 82 -6.83 9.55 -16.08
C LEU A 82 -7.88 10.66 -15.93
N GLY A 83 -7.91 11.66 -16.81
CA GLY A 83 -8.71 12.86 -16.64
C GLY A 83 -8.12 13.78 -15.57
N ALA A 84 -8.83 13.98 -14.46
CA ALA A 84 -8.37 14.78 -13.33
C ALA A 84 -8.90 14.20 -12.00
N PRO A 85 -8.52 12.97 -11.65
CA PRO A 85 -9.09 12.29 -10.51
C PRO A 85 -8.60 12.95 -9.22
N THR A 86 -9.51 13.25 -8.29
CA THR A 86 -9.19 13.91 -7.00
C THR A 86 -8.65 12.93 -5.95
N THR A 87 -8.78 11.63 -6.22
CA THR A 87 -8.25 10.49 -5.47
C THR A 87 -7.70 9.46 -6.47
N PRO A 88 -6.69 8.64 -6.14
CA PRO A 88 -6.18 7.64 -7.08
C PRO A 88 -7.28 6.69 -7.58
N LEU A 89 -7.26 6.41 -8.88
CA LEU A 89 -8.14 5.42 -9.48
C LEU A 89 -7.61 4.03 -9.14
N ILE A 90 -8.15 3.45 -8.07
CA ILE A 90 -7.72 2.16 -7.53
C ILE A 90 -8.28 1.02 -8.37
N ARG A 91 -7.39 0.13 -8.81
CA ARG A 91 -7.71 -1.20 -9.35
C ARG A 91 -7.39 -2.24 -8.29
N GLN A 92 -8.23 -3.26 -8.20
CA GLN A 92 -8.00 -4.38 -7.29
C GLN A 92 -8.23 -5.71 -7.99
N THR A 93 -7.41 -6.70 -7.64
CA THR A 93 -7.61 -8.11 -8.00
C THR A 93 -7.58 -8.94 -6.73
N ARG A 94 -8.61 -9.75 -6.50
CA ARG A 94 -8.69 -10.68 -5.37
C ARG A 94 -8.16 -12.04 -5.77
N PHE A 95 -7.33 -12.62 -4.92
CA PHE A 95 -6.89 -14.01 -5.01
C PHE A 95 -6.82 -14.62 -3.61
N THR A 96 -6.43 -15.89 -3.55
CA THR A 96 -6.32 -16.62 -2.28
C THR A 96 -4.89 -17.09 -2.10
N ASP A 97 -4.35 -16.88 -0.90
CA ASP A 97 -3.04 -17.39 -0.48
C ASP A 97 -3.24 -18.12 0.85
N ARG A 98 -2.88 -19.41 0.89
CA ARG A 98 -3.07 -20.30 2.05
C ARG A 98 -4.51 -20.27 2.61
N GLY A 99 -5.50 -20.26 1.72
CA GLY A 99 -6.93 -20.24 2.09
C GLY A 99 -7.45 -18.89 2.60
N LYS A 100 -6.62 -17.84 2.64
CA LYS A 100 -7.02 -16.49 3.06
C LYS A 100 -7.08 -15.53 1.87
N PRO A 101 -8.03 -14.58 1.86
CA PRO A 101 -8.09 -13.58 0.79
C PRO A 101 -6.86 -12.67 0.81
N VAL A 102 -6.34 -12.37 -0.38
CA VAL A 102 -5.33 -11.34 -0.62
C VAL A 102 -5.82 -10.45 -1.75
N LEU A 103 -5.62 -9.13 -1.61
CA LEU A 103 -6.00 -8.14 -2.60
C LEU A 103 -4.73 -7.50 -3.17
N ALA A 104 -4.46 -7.72 -4.46
CA ALA A 104 -3.49 -6.91 -5.19
C ALA A 104 -4.15 -5.58 -5.56
N VAL A 105 -3.71 -4.50 -4.92
CA VAL A 105 -4.20 -3.14 -5.12
C VAL A 105 -3.18 -2.37 -5.94
N SER A 106 -3.63 -1.70 -7.01
CA SER A 106 -2.76 -0.88 -7.85
C SER A 106 -3.40 0.43 -8.25
N PHE A 107 -2.57 1.47 -8.41
CA PHE A 107 -3.01 2.78 -8.88
C PHE A 107 -1.84 3.63 -9.41
N CYS A 108 -2.16 4.61 -10.25
CA CYS A 108 -1.21 5.66 -10.61
C CYS A 108 -1.16 6.70 -9.48
N PRO A 109 0.03 7.04 -8.91
CA PRO A 109 0.15 7.92 -7.75
C PRO A 109 0.05 9.41 -8.11
N PHE A 110 -0.72 9.76 -9.14
CA PHE A 110 -0.90 11.12 -9.62
C PHE A 110 -2.37 11.51 -9.53
N VAL A 111 -2.66 12.65 -8.91
CA VAL A 111 -4.02 13.15 -8.73
C VAL A 111 -4.11 14.65 -8.99
N TRP A 112 -5.32 15.11 -9.29
CA TRP A 112 -5.65 16.52 -9.31
C TRP A 112 -6.10 16.96 -7.91
N HIS A 113 -5.23 17.66 -7.18
CA HIS A 113 -5.49 18.06 -5.80
C HIS A 113 -5.29 19.56 -5.61
N LYS A 114 -6.35 20.26 -5.16
CA LYS A 114 -6.37 21.72 -4.95
C LYS A 114 -5.92 22.49 -6.20
N GLY A 115 -6.51 22.17 -7.35
CA GLY A 115 -6.30 22.90 -8.61
C GLY A 115 -4.96 22.64 -9.31
N GLN A 116 -4.20 21.63 -8.90
CA GLN A 116 -2.92 21.28 -9.51
C GLN A 116 -2.68 19.77 -9.47
N TRP A 117 -1.89 19.27 -10.41
CA TRP A 117 -1.41 17.90 -10.35
C TRP A 117 -0.42 17.72 -9.21
N LYS A 118 -0.59 16.64 -8.45
CA LYS A 118 0.29 16.27 -7.34
C LYS A 118 0.61 14.78 -7.40
N TYR A 119 1.73 14.44 -6.77
CA TYR A 119 2.14 13.06 -6.54
C TYR A 119 1.75 12.66 -5.12
N VAL A 120 1.12 11.49 -4.96
CA VAL A 120 0.82 10.89 -3.65
C VAL A 120 2.09 10.22 -3.12
N THR A 121 2.73 10.82 -2.12
CA THR A 121 4.02 10.34 -1.58
C THR A 121 3.87 9.28 -0.52
N SER A 122 2.77 9.33 0.22
CA SER A 122 2.48 8.33 1.22
C SER A 122 0.97 8.22 1.43
N CYS A 123 0.55 7.04 1.85
CA CYS A 123 -0.80 6.79 2.30
C CYS A 123 -0.85 5.48 3.10
N GLN A 124 -1.93 5.28 3.84
CA GLN A 124 -2.36 3.95 4.25
C GLN A 124 -3.39 3.42 3.27
N LEU A 125 -3.38 2.11 3.06
CA LEU A 125 -4.43 1.41 2.31
C LEU A 125 -5.16 0.47 3.26
N ARG A 126 -6.50 0.48 3.18
CA ARG A 126 -7.36 -0.40 3.98
C ARG A 126 -8.35 -1.12 3.09
N ALA A 127 -8.47 -2.43 3.29
CA ALA A 127 -9.56 -3.21 2.70
C ALA A 127 -10.75 -3.24 3.67
N VAL A 128 -11.84 -2.59 3.29
CA VAL A 128 -13.08 -2.57 4.07
C VAL A 128 -14.05 -3.59 3.48
N PRO A 129 -14.48 -4.61 4.23
CA PRO A 129 -15.47 -5.56 3.76
C PRO A 129 -16.80 -4.85 3.49
N LEU A 130 -17.43 -5.17 2.37
CA LEU A 130 -18.79 -4.73 2.09
C LEU A 130 -19.74 -5.83 2.53
N HIS A 131 -20.63 -5.52 3.47
CA HIS A 131 -21.76 -6.38 3.81
C HIS A 131 -22.85 -6.13 2.77
N THR A 132 -23.08 -7.11 1.91
CA THR A 132 -24.31 -7.23 1.12
C THR A 132 -25.41 -7.84 1.95
#